data_AF-A0A401LZX8-F1
#
_entry.id   AF-A0A401LZX8-F1
#
_cell.length_a   1.000
_cell.length_b   1.000
_cell.length_c   1.000
_cell.angle_alpha   90.00
_cell.angle_beta   90.00
_cell.angle_gamma   90.00
#
_symmetry.space_group_name_H-M   'P 1'
#
loop_
_entity.id
_entity.type
_entity.pdbx_description
1 polymer ?
#
loop_
_entity_poly.entity_id
_entity_poly.type
_entity_poly.pdbx_seq_one_letter_code
_entity_poly.pdbx_strand_id
1 'polypeptide(L)'
;MRCQKQITKYIVENHADYILCIKKNQRNFHDFCHKIFSEDTRLYLAGYFSRYFITEKSHGRKGTKECIAYEPEDCLSYIFKEWIGLRSLIKLTCTREIEGQKLDII
;
A
#
# COMPACT_ATOMS: atom_id res chain seq x y z
N MET A 1 -0.49 -19.08 -16.25
CA MET A 1 -0.03 -18.30 -15.07
C MET A 1 -0.46 -16.85 -15.26
N ARG A 2 -1.47 -16.33 -14.52
CA ARG A 2 -1.94 -14.94 -14.68
C ARG A 2 -1.05 -14.00 -13.86
N CYS A 3 -0.31 -13.11 -14.51
CA CYS A 3 0.53 -12.09 -13.85
C CYS A 3 -0.34 -10.89 -13.42
N GLN A 4 -0.09 -10.29 -12.26
CA GLN A 4 -0.85 -9.12 -11.78
C GLN A 4 -0.82 -7.95 -12.79
N LYS A 5 0.30 -7.79 -13.51
CA LYS A 5 0.46 -6.80 -14.59
C LYS A 5 -0.51 -7.00 -15.77
N GLN A 6 -0.86 -8.24 -16.09
CA GLN A 6 -1.84 -8.52 -17.14
C GLN A 6 -3.27 -8.21 -16.65
N ILE A 7 -3.53 -8.43 -15.37
CA ILE A 7 -4.82 -8.11 -14.74
C ILE A 7 -5.04 -6.60 -14.72
N THR A 8 -4.03 -5.79 -14.34
CA THR A 8 -4.14 -4.33 -14.36
C THR A 8 -4.39 -3.80 -15.77
N LYS A 9 -3.66 -4.31 -16.77
CA LYS A 9 -3.90 -3.96 -18.17
C LYS A 9 -5.35 -4.20 -18.58
N TYR A 10 -5.88 -5.39 -18.32
CA TYR A 10 -7.26 -5.73 -18.65
C TYR A 10 -8.28 -4.81 -17.95
N ILE A 11 -8.07 -4.47 -16.67
CA ILE A 11 -8.96 -3.58 -15.92
C ILE A 11 -8.99 -2.18 -16.55
N VAL A 12 -7.82 -1.62 -16.87
CA VAL A 12 -7.71 -0.28 -17.48
C VAL A 12 -8.28 -0.25 -18.90
N GLU A 13 -8.05 -1.29 -19.70
CA GLU A 13 -8.65 -1.43 -21.04
C GLU A 13 -10.19 -1.49 -21.02
N ASN A 14 -10.77 -1.90 -19.88
CA ASN A 14 -12.21 -1.88 -19.64
C ASN A 14 -12.67 -0.61 -18.89
N HIS A 15 -11.87 0.46 -18.89
CA HIS A 15 -12.20 1.75 -18.30
C HIS A 15 -12.55 1.71 -16.79
N ALA A 16 -11.91 0.81 -16.04
CA ALA A 16 -12.09 0.70 -14.60
C ALA A 16 -10.79 0.99 -13.83
N ASP A 17 -10.95 1.37 -12.56
CA ASP A 17 -9.85 1.55 -11.62
C ASP A 17 -9.52 0.25 -10.86
N TYR A 18 -8.32 0.17 -10.30
CA TYR A 18 -7.91 -0.98 -9.50
C TYR A 18 -7.18 -0.60 -8.20
N ILE A 19 -7.36 -1.46 -7.19
CA ILE A 19 -6.49 -1.56 -6.02
C ILE A 19 -6.08 -3.03 -5.93
N LEU A 20 -4.77 -3.29 -5.86
CA LEU A 20 -4.24 -4.65 -5.82
C LEU A 20 -3.21 -4.83 -4.71
N CYS A 21 -3.37 -5.87 -3.90
CA CYS A 21 -2.35 -6.29 -2.95
C CYS A 21 -1.15 -6.90 -3.70
N ILE A 22 0.04 -6.39 -3.40
CA ILE A 22 1.28 -6.84 -4.03
C ILE A 22 1.63 -8.25 -3.54
N LYS A 23 1.92 -9.16 -4.48
CA LYS A 23 2.42 -10.49 -4.14
C LYS A 23 3.94 -10.46 -3.96
N LYS A 24 4.45 -11.19 -2.95
CA LYS A 24 5.90 -11.31 -2.65
C LYS A 24 6.74 -11.91 -3.79
N ASN A 25 6.12 -12.48 -4.83
CA ASN A 25 6.82 -13.04 -5.98
C ASN A 25 7.34 -11.97 -6.98
N GLN A 26 7.05 -10.69 -6.75
CA GLN A 26 7.57 -9.55 -7.52
C GLN A 26 8.67 -8.82 -6.74
N ARG A 27 9.84 -9.46 -6.54
CA ARG A 27 10.91 -8.99 -5.61
C ARG A 27 11.28 -7.52 -5.78
N ASN A 28 11.65 -7.09 -6.99
CA ASN A 28 12.07 -5.70 -7.23
C ASN A 28 11.00 -4.67 -6.86
N PHE A 29 9.74 -4.94 -7.19
CA PHE A 29 8.63 -4.04 -6.88
C PHE A 29 8.30 -4.04 -5.38
N HIS A 30 8.32 -5.22 -4.77
CA HIS A 30 8.14 -5.39 -3.34
C HIS A 30 9.21 -4.64 -2.53
N ASP A 31 10.49 -4.78 -2.91
CA ASP A 31 11.60 -4.14 -2.21
C ASP A 31 11.56 -2.62 -2.39
N PHE A 32 11.16 -2.13 -3.57
CA PHE A 32 10.87 -0.71 -3.77
C PHE A 32 9.77 -0.21 -2.83
N CYS A 33 8.68 -0.95 -2.67
CA CYS A 33 7.61 -0.59 -1.75
C CYS A 33 8.09 -0.56 -0.30
N HIS A 34 8.93 -1.49 0.13
CA HIS A 34 9.50 -1.42 1.49
C HIS A 34 10.38 -0.20 1.68
N LYS A 35 11.21 0.12 0.68
CA LYS A 35 12.07 1.31 0.73
C LYS A 35 11.26 2.59 0.77
N ILE A 36 10.23 2.75 -0.06
CA ILE A 36 9.44 3.98 -0.12
C ILE A 36 8.72 4.26 1.21
N PHE A 37 8.28 3.21 1.91
CA PHE A 37 7.61 3.33 3.20
C PHE A 37 8.55 3.28 4.42
N SER A 38 9.87 3.27 4.21
CA SER A 38 10.85 3.44 5.29
C SER A 38 10.70 4.82 5.95
N GLU A 39 11.02 4.91 7.24
CA GLU A 39 10.91 6.17 7.98
C GLU A 39 11.78 7.27 7.36
N ASP A 40 13.01 6.93 6.97
CA ASP A 40 13.93 7.85 6.31
C ASP A 40 13.30 8.44 5.04
N THR A 41 12.75 7.59 4.16
CA THR A 41 12.18 8.06 2.89
C THR A 41 10.95 8.93 3.10
N ARG A 42 10.12 8.59 4.09
CA ARG A 42 8.93 9.39 4.44
C ARG A 42 9.30 10.78 4.94
N LEU A 43 10.42 10.93 5.63
CA LEU A 43 10.90 12.24 6.09
C LEU A 43 11.33 13.12 4.92
N TYR A 44 12.11 12.55 3.97
CA TYR A 44 12.61 13.29 2.81
C TYR A 44 11.51 13.65 1.78
N LEU A 45 10.47 12.83 1.67
CA LEU A 45 9.41 12.98 0.66
C LEU A 45 8.05 13.34 1.27
N ALA A 46 8.03 13.94 2.47
CA ALA A 46 6.82 14.14 3.27
C ALA A 46 5.64 14.78 2.50
N GLY A 47 5.91 15.65 1.53
CA GLY A 47 4.88 16.30 0.70
C GLY A 47 4.08 15.37 -0.21
N TYR A 48 4.56 14.14 -0.44
CA TYR A 48 3.88 13.13 -1.26
C TYR A 48 3.18 12.05 -0.44
N PHE A 49 3.18 12.17 0.89
CA PHE A 49 2.58 11.19 1.79
C PHE A 49 1.32 11.72 2.45
N SER A 50 0.27 10.90 2.44
CA SER A 50 -0.92 11.08 3.26
C SER A 50 -1.02 9.94 4.28
N ARG A 51 -1.58 10.24 5.45
CA ARG A 51 -1.75 9.26 6.54
C ARG A 51 -3.15 9.37 7.12
N TYR A 52 -3.80 8.23 7.28
CA TYR A 52 -5.08 8.10 7.95
C TYR A 52 -5.01 6.92 8.92
N PHE A 53 -5.65 7.06 10.09
CA PHE A 53 -5.79 5.95 11.02
C PHE A 53 -7.17 5.96 11.66
N ILE A 54 -7.68 4.77 11.93
CA ILE A 54 -8.93 4.56 12.66
C ILE A 54 -8.67 3.55 13.78
N THR A 55 -9.23 3.85 14.95
CA THR A 55 -9.21 2.95 16.11
C THR A 55 -10.62 2.57 16.48
N GLU A 56 -10.89 1.27 16.49
CA GLU A 56 -12.18 0.69 16.84
C GLU A 56 -12.02 -0.11 18.14
N LYS A 57 -12.97 0.03 19.07
CA LYS A 57 -13.04 -0.77 20.30
C LYS A 57 -14.32 -1.61 20.27
N SER A 58 -14.18 -2.92 20.43
CA SER A 58 -15.32 -3.85 20.46
C SER A 58 -15.00 -5.06 21.34
N HIS A 59 -15.92 -5.43 22.24
CA HIS A 59 -15.81 -6.59 23.13
C HIS A 59 -14.43 -6.77 23.80
N GLY A 60 -13.90 -5.70 24.39
CA GLY A 60 -12.59 -5.73 25.07
C GLY A 60 -11.37 -5.75 24.15
N ARG A 61 -11.56 -5.72 22.82
CA ARG A 61 -10.49 -5.65 21.82
C ARG A 61 -10.39 -4.24 21.27
N LYS A 62 -9.16 -3.79 21.03
CA LYS A 62 -8.88 -2.54 20.33
C LYS A 62 -8.18 -2.84 19.02
N GLY A 63 -8.82 -2.53 17.90
CA GLY A 63 -8.23 -2.64 16.57
C GLY A 63 -7.81 -1.27 16.06
N THR A 64 -6.60 -1.15 15.55
CA THR A 64 -6.12 0.07 14.87
C THR A 64 -5.75 -0.27 13.44
N LYS A 65 -6.34 0.44 12.48
CA LYS A 65 -5.97 0.37 11.06
C LYS A 65 -5.30 1.67 10.70
N GLU A 66 -4.09 1.59 10.15
CA GLU A 66 -3.33 2.72 9.63
C GLU A 66 -3.15 2.54 8.13
N CYS A 67 -3.51 3.57 7.36
CA CYS A 67 -3.27 3.67 5.94
C CYS A 67 -2.29 4.81 5.69
N ILE A 68 -1.18 4.51 5.01
CA ILE A 68 -0.22 5.49 4.52
C ILE A 68 -0.22 5.39 3.00
N ALA A 69 -0.56 6.48 2.32
CA ALA A 69 -0.54 6.57 0.87
C ALA A 69 0.67 7.39 0.41
N TYR A 70 1.31 6.94 -0.66
CA TYR A 70 2.36 7.66 -1.37
C TYR A 70 1.85 8.00 -2.77
N GLU A 71 1.78 9.29 -3.09
CA GLU A 71 1.14 9.85 -4.29
C GLU A 71 2.08 10.84 -5.00
N PRO A 72 3.15 10.36 -5.65
CA PRO A 72 4.14 11.21 -6.31
C PRO A 72 3.74 11.63 -7.73
N GLU A 73 2.45 11.94 -7.91
CA GLU A 73 1.86 12.27 -9.22
C GLU A 73 2.22 11.17 -10.25
N ASP A 74 2.73 11.55 -11.43
CA ASP A 74 3.01 10.63 -12.52
C ASP A 74 4.31 9.81 -12.36
N CYS A 75 5.13 10.08 -11.33
CA CYS A 75 6.46 9.48 -11.17
C CYS A 75 6.43 7.93 -11.16
N LEU A 76 5.43 7.32 -10.51
CA LEU A 76 5.29 5.86 -10.45
C LEU A 76 5.05 5.26 -11.84
N SER A 77 4.29 5.93 -12.69
CA SER A 77 3.99 5.44 -14.03
C SER A 77 5.24 5.44 -14.94
N TYR A 78 6.17 6.38 -14.73
CA TYR A 78 7.44 6.42 -15.44
C TYR A 78 8.41 5.34 -14.99
N ILE A 79 8.47 5.05 -13.68
CA ILE A 79 9.37 4.05 -13.10
C ILE A 79 8.85 2.63 -13.37
N PHE A 80 7.54 2.42 -13.25
CA PHE A 80 6.89 1.11 -13.32
C PHE A 80 5.95 1.00 -14.52
N LYS A 81 6.48 1.19 -15.72
CA LYS A 81 5.72 1.18 -16.99
C LYS A 81 4.86 -0.07 -17.21
N GLU A 82 5.26 -1.20 -16.64
CA GLU A 82 4.51 -2.46 -16.74
C GLU A 82 3.22 -2.48 -15.89
N TRP A 83 3.10 -1.57 -14.92
CA TRP A 83 1.91 -1.36 -14.11
C TRP A 83 1.10 -0.20 -14.70
N ILE A 84 0.32 -0.52 -15.72
CA ILE A 84 -0.51 0.46 -16.44
C ILE A 84 -1.44 1.18 -15.45
N GLY A 85 -1.44 2.52 -15.49
CA GLY A 85 -2.30 3.35 -14.64
C GLY A 85 -1.90 3.40 -13.16
N LEU A 86 -0.69 2.96 -12.79
CA LEU A 86 -0.23 3.04 -11.40
C LEU A 86 -0.05 4.49 -10.94
N ARG A 87 -0.89 4.92 -9.99
CA ARG A 87 -0.90 6.30 -9.47
C ARG A 87 -0.36 6.43 -8.05
N SER A 88 -0.53 5.41 -7.22
CA SER A 88 -0.17 5.48 -5.82
C SER A 88 0.28 4.13 -5.28
N LEU A 89 1.05 4.18 -4.19
CA LEU A 89 1.37 3.02 -3.37
C LEU A 89 0.74 3.22 -2.00
N ILE A 90 0.25 2.13 -1.41
CA ILE A 90 -0.42 2.16 -0.11
C ILE A 90 0.21 1.13 0.81
N LYS A 91 0.57 1.54 2.02
CA LYS A 91 0.88 0.65 3.14
C LYS A 91 -0.30 0.67 4.11
N LEU A 92 -0.88 -0.50 4.32
CA LEU A 92 -1.92 -0.73 5.32
C LEU A 92 -1.32 -1.53 6.46
N THR A 93 -1.36 -1.00 7.67
CA THR A 93 -0.94 -1.70 8.90
C THR A 93 -2.16 -1.94 9.77
N CYS A 94 -2.41 -3.20 10.14
CA CYS A 94 -3.51 -3.55 11.04
C CYS A 94 -2.95 -4.12 12.34
N THR A 95 -3.24 -3.46 13.46
CA THR A 95 -2.82 -3.91 14.78
C THR A 95 -4.03 -4.20 15.64
N ARG A 96 -3.93 -5.21 16.51
CA ARG A 96 -4.97 -5.55 17.47
C ARG A 96 -4.36 -5.70 18.85
N GLU A 97 -5.00 -5.09 19.82
CA GLU A 97 -4.65 -5.18 21.22
C GLU A 97 -5.69 -6.04 21.96
N ILE A 98 -5.22 -7.06 22.67
CA ILE A 98 -6.02 -7.92 23.56
C ILE A 98 -5.32 -7.92 24.91
N GLU A 99 -6.01 -7.49 25.97
CA GLU A 99 -5.48 -7.52 27.35
C GLU A 99 -4.10 -6.83 27.51
N GLY A 100 -3.84 -5.77 26.72
CA GLY A 100 -2.58 -5.03 26.73
C GLY A 100 -1.47 -5.59 25.83
N GLN A 101 -1.68 -6.75 25.18
CA GLN A 101 -0.76 -7.29 24.18
C GLN A 101 -1.12 -6.82 22.78
N LYS A 102 -0.17 -6.18 22.09
CA LYS A 102 -0.31 -5.71 20.71
C LYS A 102 0.16 -6.79 19.72
N LEU A 103 -0.68 -7.10 18.75
CA LEU A 103 -0.44 -8.06 17.68
C LEU A 103 -0.59 -7.38 16.31
N ASP A 104 0.37 -7.58 15.42
CA ASP A 104 0.28 -7.16 14.01
C ASP A 104 -0.44 -8.26 13.21
N ILE A 105 -1.47 -7.88 12.45
CA ILE A 105 -2.37 -8.81 11.75
C ILE A 105 -2.13 -8.78 10.23
N ILE A 106 -1.74 -7.63 9.68
CA ILE A 106 -1.52 -7.40 8.25
C ILE A 106 -0.37 -6.43 8.08
#